data_AF-W7YD30-F1
#
_entry.id   AF-W7YD30-F1
#
_cell.length_a   1.000
_cell.length_b   1.000
_cell.length_c   1.000
_cell.angle_alpha   90.00
_cell.angle_beta   90.00
_cell.angle_gamma   90.00
#
_symmetry.space_group_name_H-M   'P 1'
#
loop_
_entity.id
_entity.type
_entity.pdbx_description
1 polymer ?
#
loop_
_entity_poly.entity_id
_entity_poly.type
_entity_poly.pdbx_seq_one_letter_code
_entity_poly.pdbx_strand_id
1 'polypeptide(L)'
;MKTLQTLLIIALGTLLLNSCQHKPKVGLLMDTLERDRWKKDMKLIEEKVGELGGHFFVAIADADPDKQEEQAREMIENGIEVLIIVPVDSKKSR
;
A
#
# COMPACT_ATOMS: atom_id res chain seq x y z
N MET A 1 -9.75 24.55 -40.64
CA MET A 1 -8.74 24.95 -39.62
C MET A 1 -9.32 25.01 -38.21
N LYS A 2 -10.46 25.70 -37.97
CA LYS A 2 -11.08 25.79 -36.63
C LYS A 2 -11.48 24.43 -36.03
N THR A 3 -12.06 23.54 -36.82
CA THR A 3 -12.44 22.18 -36.40
C THR A 3 -11.25 21.29 -35.99
N LEU A 4 -10.11 21.45 -36.65
CA LEU A 4 -8.87 20.74 -36.30
C LEU A 4 -8.28 21.26 -34.99
N GLN A 5 -8.33 22.58 -34.76
CA GLN A 5 -7.93 23.19 -33.50
C GLN A 5 -8.84 22.77 -32.34
N THR A 6 -10.15 22.69 -32.55
CA THR A 6 -11.11 22.22 -31.53
C THR A 6 -10.85 20.75 -31.16
N LEU A 7 -10.58 19.88 -32.13
CA LEU A 7 -10.20 18.48 -31.87
C LEU A 7 -8.89 18.37 -31.10
N LEU A 8 -7.91 19.23 -31.39
CA LEU A 8 -6.62 19.27 -30.69
C LEU A 8 -6.77 19.68 -29.22
N ILE A 9 -7.66 20.64 -28.92
CA ILE A 9 -7.94 21.10 -27.56
C ILE A 9 -8.66 20.02 -26.75
N ILE A 10 -9.59 19.28 -27.36
CA ILE A 10 -10.28 18.16 -26.70
C ILE A 10 -9.29 17.03 -26.39
N ALA A 11 -8.41 16.69 -27.34
CA ALA A 11 -7.38 15.66 -27.15
C ALA A 11 -6.34 16.04 -26.09
N LEU A 12 -5.96 17.32 -26.01
CA LEU A 12 -5.05 17.82 -24.97
C LEU A 12 -5.75 17.88 -23.59
N GLY A 13 -7.04 18.25 -23.56
CA GLY A 13 -7.85 18.29 -22.35
C GLY A 13 -8.08 16.91 -21.73
N THR A 14 -8.32 15.87 -22.54
CA THR A 14 -8.44 14.49 -22.05
C THR A 14 -7.11 13.92 -21.54
N LEU A 15 -5.99 14.37 -22.10
CA LEU A 15 -4.65 13.97 -21.64
C LEU A 15 -4.34 14.54 -20.24
N LEU A 16 -4.72 15.80 -19.98
CA LEU A 16 -4.48 16.48 -18.70
C LEU A 16 -5.33 15.92 -17.55
N LEU A 17 -6.52 15.36 -17.84
CA LEU A 17 -7.41 14.77 -16.83
C LEU A 17 -6.93 13.42 -16.27
N ASN A 18 -5.99 12.75 -16.94
CA ASN A 18 -5.45 11.46 -16.48
C ASN A 18 -4.21 11.60 -15.58
N SER A 19 -3.78 12.82 -15.26
CA SER A 19 -2.45 13.08 -14.66
C SER A 19 -2.34 12.76 -13.16
N CYS A 20 -3.38 12.26 -12.49
CA CYS A 20 -3.35 11.94 -11.07
C CYS A 20 -3.76 10.49 -10.81
N GLN A 21 -2.96 9.54 -11.31
CA GLN A 21 -3.06 8.12 -10.95
C GLN A 21 -1.98 7.77 -9.91
N HIS A 22 -1.99 8.49 -8.79
CA HIS A 22 -1.12 8.14 -7.65
C HIS A 22 -1.54 6.77 -7.11
N LYS A 23 -0.60 5.83 -7.01
CA LYS A 23 -0.85 4.46 -6.54
C LYS A 23 -0.27 4.32 -5.12
N PRO A 24 -1.11 4.37 -4.08
CA PRO A 24 -0.61 4.37 -2.71
C PRO A 24 0.14 3.07 -2.40
N LYS A 25 1.32 3.18 -1.78
CA LYS A 25 2.07 2.04 -1.26
C LYS A 25 1.62 1.72 0.17
N VAL A 26 1.02 0.54 0.38
CA VAL A 26 0.49 0.08 1.66
C VAL A 26 1.32 -1.10 2.17
N GLY A 27 1.87 -0.97 3.37
CA GLY A 27 2.61 -2.03 4.07
C GLY A 27 1.75 -2.67 5.16
N LEU A 28 1.89 -3.99 5.34
CA LEU A 28 1.35 -4.75 6.46
C LEU A 28 2.50 -5.45 7.21
N LEU A 29 2.68 -5.11 8.48
CA LEU A 29 3.57 -5.79 9.41
C LEU A 29 2.79 -6.74 10.28
N MET A 30 3.18 -8.02 10.28
CA MET A 30 2.53 -9.05 11.08
C MET A 30 3.47 -9.73 12.04
N ASP A 31 2.93 -10.11 13.19
CA ASP A 31 3.58 -10.98 14.16
C ASP A 31 3.84 -12.39 13.59
N THR A 32 2.78 -13.09 13.17
CA THR A 32 2.86 -14.47 12.66
C THR A 32 1.74 -14.82 11.68
N LEU A 33 2.00 -15.74 10.75
CA LEU A 33 1.02 -16.33 9.83
C LEU A 33 0.51 -17.71 10.26
N GLU A 34 0.91 -18.22 11.42
CA GLU A 34 0.50 -19.57 11.86
C GLU A 34 -1.02 -19.72 12.05
N ARG A 35 -1.73 -18.61 12.27
CA ARG A 35 -3.18 -18.61 12.43
C ARG A 35 -3.87 -18.46 11.07
N ASP A 36 -4.80 -19.37 10.77
CA ASP A 36 -5.60 -19.34 9.52
C ASP A 36 -6.37 -18.02 9.34
N ARG A 37 -6.76 -17.38 10.44
CA ARG A 37 -7.39 -16.05 10.41
C ARG A 37 -6.48 -15.00 9.75
N TRP A 38 -5.20 -14.95 10.11
CA TRP A 38 -4.29 -13.93 9.60
C TRP A 38 -4.00 -14.08 8.11
N LYS A 39 -3.91 -15.32 7.62
CA LYS A 39 -3.85 -15.60 6.18
C LYS A 39 -5.07 -15.02 5.45
N LYS A 40 -6.26 -15.20 6.03
CA LYS A 40 -7.51 -14.67 5.47
C LYS A 40 -7.56 -13.14 5.51
N ASP A 41 -7.22 -12.54 6.64
CA ASP A 41 -7.24 -11.09 6.82
C ASP A 41 -6.23 -10.41 5.87
N MET A 42 -5.00 -10.93 5.78
CA MET A 42 -3.98 -10.45 4.84
C MET A 42 -4.49 -10.48 3.40
N LYS A 43 -5.08 -11.61 2.98
CA LYS A 43 -5.60 -11.78 1.62
C LYS A 43 -6.73 -10.78 1.32
N LEU A 44 -7.66 -10.56 2.26
CA LEU A 44 -8.73 -9.59 2.09
C LEU A 44 -8.20 -8.16 1.94
N ILE A 45 -7.15 -7.80 2.67
CA ILE A 45 -6.50 -6.49 2.57
C ILE A 45 -5.77 -6.38 1.22
N GLU A 46 -4.98 -7.38 0.85
CA GLU A 46 -4.26 -7.44 -0.43
C GLU A 46 -5.20 -7.26 -1.62
N GLU A 47 -6.29 -8.04 -1.66
CA GLU A 47 -7.32 -7.96 -2.69
C GLU A 47 -7.92 -6.56 -2.73
N LYS A 48 -8.26 -5.98 -1.57
CA LYS A 48 -8.91 -4.67 -1.53
C LYS A 48 -7.98 -3.53 -1.94
N VAL A 49 -6.71 -3.57 -1.53
CA VAL A 49 -5.70 -2.60 -1.94
C VAL A 49 -5.48 -2.68 -3.46
N GLY A 50 -5.40 -3.89 -4.01
CA GLY A 50 -5.27 -4.12 -5.45
C GLY A 50 -6.46 -3.62 -6.25
N GLU A 51 -7.69 -3.89 -5.81
CA GLU A 51 -8.93 -3.36 -6.43
C GLU A 51 -8.94 -1.82 -6.51
N LEU A 52 -8.38 -1.16 -5.51
CA LEU A 52 -8.30 0.30 -5.42
C LEU A 52 -7.07 0.89 -6.13
N GLY A 53 -6.26 0.05 -6.79
CA GLY A 53 -5.09 0.49 -7.57
C GLY A 53 -3.82 0.76 -6.74
N GLY A 54 -3.80 0.36 -5.46
CA GLY A 54 -2.63 0.48 -4.60
C GLY A 54 -1.63 -0.66 -4.78
N HIS A 55 -0.44 -0.48 -4.20
CA HIS A 55 0.61 -1.49 -4.11
C HIS A 55 0.66 -2.02 -2.68
N PHE A 56 0.68 -3.34 -2.52
CA PHE A 56 0.66 -3.99 -1.21
C PHE A 56 1.99 -4.70 -0.91
N PHE A 57 2.49 -4.51 0.31
CA PHE A 57 3.74 -5.10 0.81
C PHE A 57 3.47 -5.76 2.16
N VAL A 58 4.08 -6.91 2.41
CA VAL A 58 3.91 -7.65 3.68
C VAL A 58 5.27 -8.01 4.23
N ALA A 59 5.46 -7.85 5.54
CA ALA A 59 6.57 -8.47 6.26
C ALA A 59 6.08 -9.14 7.55
N ILE A 60 6.78 -10.20 7.95
CA ILE A 60 6.43 -11.05 9.09
C ILE A 60 7.62 -11.03 10.05
N ALA A 61 7.32 -10.71 11.31
CA ALA A 61 8.30 -10.55 12.36
C ALA A 61 8.61 -11.85 13.10
N ASP A 62 7.82 -12.91 12.92
CA ASP A 62 8.01 -14.22 13.56
C ASP A 62 8.16 -14.12 15.08
N ALA A 63 7.27 -13.36 15.72
CA ALA A 63 7.29 -13.04 17.16
C ALA A 63 8.55 -12.32 17.68
N ASP A 64 9.36 -11.72 16.79
CA ASP A 64 10.52 -10.91 17.15
C ASP A 64 10.19 -9.40 17.09
N PRO A 65 10.11 -8.69 18.23
CA PRO A 65 9.77 -7.27 18.26
C PRO A 65 10.89 -6.38 17.67
N ASP A 66 12.15 -6.78 17.76
CA ASP A 66 13.27 -5.98 17.27
C ASP A 66 13.34 -6.09 15.74
N LYS A 67 13.07 -7.29 15.19
CA LYS A 67 12.84 -7.50 13.75
C LYS A 67 11.64 -6.70 13.24
N GLN A 68 10.54 -6.64 13.99
CA GLN A 68 9.37 -5.84 13.60
C GLN A 68 9.71 -4.35 13.51
N GLU A 69 10.55 -3.86 14.42
CA GLU A 69 11.01 -2.47 14.43
C GLU A 69 11.92 -2.14 13.23
N GLU A 70 12.83 -3.06 12.88
CA GLU A 70 13.67 -2.96 11.68
C GLU A 70 12.83 -2.94 10.41
N GLN A 71 11.89 -3.89 10.25
CA GLN A 71 10.99 -3.95 9.10
C GLN A 71 10.14 -2.68 8.95
N ALA A 72 9.70 -2.08 10.07
CA ALA A 72 8.97 -0.81 10.04
C ALA A 72 9.84 0.33 9.49
N ARG A 73 11.09 0.43 9.93
CA ARG A 73 12.04 1.42 9.41
C ARG A 73 12.28 1.23 7.92
N GLU A 74 12.56 0.01 7.48
CA GLU A 74 12.78 -0.30 6.07
C GLU A 74 11.56 0.06 5.20
N MET A 75 10.33 -0.23 5.66
CA MET A 75 9.11 0.13 4.94
C MET A 75 8.97 1.65 4.80
N ILE A 76 9.22 2.40 5.87
CA ILE A 76 9.18 3.87 5.85
C ILE A 76 10.24 4.42 4.89
N GLU A 77 11.48 3.92 4.95
CA GLU A 77 12.57 4.33 4.07
C GLU A 77 12.30 4.03 2.59
N ASN A 78 11.61 2.92 2.30
CA ASN A 78 11.18 2.53 0.94
C ASN A 78 9.94 3.30 0.44
N GLY A 79 9.45 4.26 1.23
CA GLY A 79 8.34 5.15 0.87
C GLY A 79 6.97 4.48 0.93
N ILE A 80 6.77 3.52 1.85
CA ILE A 80 5.42 3.11 2.24
C ILE A 80 4.66 4.34 2.78
N GLU A 81 3.45 4.56 2.28
CA GLU A 81 2.64 5.73 2.62
C GLU A 81 1.62 5.42 3.73
N VAL A 82 1.19 4.16 3.81
CA VAL A 82 0.29 3.66 4.85
C VAL A 82 0.88 2.37 5.41
N LEU A 83 1.12 2.34 6.72
CA LEU A 83 1.67 1.18 7.42
C LEU A 83 0.64 0.62 8.41
N ILE A 84 0.20 -0.61 8.18
CA ILE A 84 -0.69 -1.38 9.06
C ILE A 84 0.17 -2.29 9.92
N ILE A 85 0.02 -2.23 11.24
CA ILE A 85 0.85 -3.00 12.18
C ILE A 85 -0.04 -3.90 13.04
N VAL A 86 0.18 -5.20 12.97
CA VAL A 86 -0.26 -6.17 13.98
C VAL A 86 0.92 -6.40 14.93
N PRO A 87 0.91 -5.78 16.12
CA PRO A 87 2.09 -5.73 16.98
C PRO A 87 2.43 -7.12 17.55
N VAL A 88 3.72 -7.45 17.55
CA VAL A 88 4.28 -8.59 18.30
C VAL A 88 4.10 -8.37 19.80
N ASP A 89 4.45 -7.17 20.28
CA ASP A 89 4.32 -6.77 21.68
C ASP A 89 3.39 -5.55 21.81
N SER A 90 2.22 -5.77 22.40
CA SER A 90 1.21 -4.75 22.64
C SER A 90 1.59 -3.71 23.72
N LYS A 91 2.61 -3.96 24.53
CA LYS A 91 3.14 -2.99 25.51
C LYS A 91 4.19 -2.07 24.89
N LYS A 92 5.00 -2.56 23.94
CA LYS A 92 5.93 -1.74 23.15
C LYS A 92 5.21 -0.88 22.09
N SER A 93 3.98 -1.25 21.69
CA SER A 93 3.25 -0.56 20.61
C SER A 93 2.43 0.67 21.05
N ARG A 94 2.53 1.11 22.31
CA ARG A 94 1.80 2.29 22.83
C ARG A 94 2.69 3.51 22.90
#